data_AF-A0A2W5RAJ6-F1
#
_entry.id   AF-A0A2W5RAJ6-F1
#
_cell.length_a   1.000
_cell.length_b   1.000
_cell.length_c   1.000
_cell.angle_alpha   90.00
_cell.angle_beta   90.00
_cell.angle_gamma   90.00
#
_symmetry.space_group_name_H-M   'P 1'
#
loop_
_entity.id
_entity.type
_entity.pdbx_description
1 polymer ?
#
loop_
_entity_poly.entity_id
_entity_poly.type
_entity_poly.pdbx_seq_one_letter_code
_entity_poly.pdbx_strand_id
1 'polypeptide(L)'
;MDFSAVFINSFALSDVLITLASALGCGLLIGLERERSKQRENQQSFAGLRSFAICALLGAICFLFGVNIGIVGAFIIGGIVIFSMKSQTEDVGSTTELAFVMTYFIGAMCLWNTPLAAGLAVLLTIILMTKHPMHSIAGKWITEAEFKDGIFLLALILIALPLTPNTPLWGAVLNPYIILKLVTLILAVQALAHIAKRLLNTKNAMILSAIASGFVSSTATVASLGMEVRAGRALAKPNAGAALMSCIATLLQLLIIVAGVSILWLKT
;
A
#
# COMPACT_ATOMS: atom_id res chain seq x y z
N MET A 1 -5.38 5.49 31.65
CA MET A 1 -6.18 6.41 30.81
C MET A 1 -7.62 6.18 31.21
N ASP A 2 -8.11 6.98 32.15
CA ASP A 2 -9.44 6.81 32.74
C ASP A 2 -10.49 7.24 31.71
N PHE A 3 -11.18 6.26 31.13
CA PHE A 3 -12.26 6.45 30.16
C PHE A 3 -13.59 6.88 30.81
N SER A 4 -13.59 7.11 32.12
CA SER A 4 -14.78 7.52 32.88
C SER A 4 -14.81 9.03 33.06
N ALA A 5 -15.91 9.63 32.61
CA ALA A 5 -16.38 10.98 32.92
C ALA A 5 -15.96 12.12 31.98
N VAL A 6 -16.38 12.04 30.71
CA VAL A 6 -16.64 13.26 29.92
C VAL A 6 -18.02 13.78 30.33
N PHE A 7 -18.08 14.55 31.42
CA PHE A 7 -19.33 15.19 31.88
C PHE A 7 -19.71 16.32 30.92
N ILE A 8 -20.94 16.30 30.42
CA ILE A 8 -21.58 17.36 29.61
C ILE A 8 -21.55 18.73 30.32
N ASN A 9 -21.39 18.75 31.65
CA ASN A 9 -21.45 19.96 32.48
C ASN A 9 -20.28 20.95 32.32
N SER A 10 -19.21 20.61 31.58
CA SER A 10 -18.02 21.48 31.47
C SER A 10 -17.65 21.87 30.03
N PHE A 11 -18.42 21.49 29.01
CA PHE A 11 -18.13 21.92 27.64
C PHE A 11 -18.76 23.28 27.34
N ALA A 12 -17.92 24.23 26.91
CA ALA A 12 -18.43 25.42 26.25
C ALA A 12 -19.17 25.00 24.97
N LEU A 13 -20.29 25.67 24.67
CA LEU A 13 -21.08 25.39 23.47
C LEU A 13 -20.23 25.47 22.19
N SER A 14 -19.23 26.35 22.18
CA SER A 14 -18.23 26.45 21.11
C SER A 14 -17.49 25.13 20.85
N ASP A 15 -17.08 24.41 21.90
CA ASP A 15 -16.25 23.21 21.79
C ASP A 15 -17.09 22.03 21.28
N VAL A 16 -18.35 21.93 21.72
CA VAL A 16 -19.30 20.95 21.19
C VAL A 16 -19.59 21.20 19.71
N LEU A 17 -19.74 22.45 19.30
CA LEU A 17 -19.93 22.81 17.89
C LEU A 17 -18.69 22.46 17.05
N ILE A 18 -17.48 22.73 17.54
CA ILE A 18 -16.24 22.41 16.84
C ILE A 18 -16.07 20.90 16.69
N THR A 19 -16.35 20.11 17.73
CA THR A 19 -16.26 18.65 17.69
C THR A 19 -17.27 18.03 16.73
N LEU A 20 -18.54 18.49 16.76
CA LEU A 20 -19.58 18.06 15.81
C LEU A 20 -19.23 18.46 14.37
N ALA A 21 -18.75 19.69 14.16
CA ALA A 21 -18.33 20.16 12.84
C ALA A 21 -17.14 19.34 12.30
N SER A 22 -16.18 18.99 13.15
CA SER A 22 -15.06 18.12 12.78
C SER A 22 -15.51 16.70 12.46
N ALA A 23 -16.38 16.11 13.27
CA ALA A 23 -16.93 14.78 13.00
C ALA A 23 -17.69 14.74 11.67
N LEU A 24 -18.51 15.78 11.41
CA LEU A 24 -19.21 15.97 10.14
C LEU A 24 -18.21 16.09 8.97
N GLY A 25 -17.17 16.91 9.13
CA GLY A 25 -16.12 17.07 8.11
C GLY A 25 -15.38 15.76 7.80
N CYS A 26 -15.04 14.97 8.82
CA CYS A 26 -14.43 13.65 8.66
C CYS A 26 -15.35 12.69 7.90
N GLY A 27 -16.63 12.63 8.28
CA GLY A 27 -17.63 11.79 7.62
C GLY A 27 -17.90 12.21 6.17
N LEU A 28 -17.94 13.51 5.88
CA LEU A 28 -18.08 14.03 4.51
C LEU A 28 -16.86 13.69 3.64
N LEU A 29 -15.65 13.83 4.17
CA LEU A 29 -14.42 13.55 3.44
C LEU A 29 -14.37 12.07 3.00
N ILE A 30 -14.66 11.14 3.92
CA ILE A 30 -14.72 9.70 3.64
C ILE A 30 -15.89 9.41 2.68
N GLY A 31 -17.05 10.00 2.93
CA GLY A 31 -18.26 9.82 2.13
C GLY A 31 -18.14 10.31 0.70
N LEU A 32 -17.36 11.37 0.44
CA LEU A 32 -17.10 11.93 -0.88
C LEU A 32 -16.26 10.97 -1.73
N GLU A 33 -15.19 10.41 -1.15
CA GLU A 33 -14.40 9.37 -1.82
C GLU A 33 -15.30 8.19 -2.20
N ARG A 34 -16.17 7.77 -1.26
CA ARG A 34 -17.04 6.63 -1.50
C ARG A 34 -18.10 6.89 -2.56
N GLU A 35 -18.70 8.07 -2.59
CA GLU A 35 -19.65 8.47 -3.63
C GLU A 35 -18.98 8.57 -5.00
N ARG A 36 -17.75 9.08 -5.07
CA ARG A 36 -16.96 9.11 -6.30
C ARG A 36 -16.60 7.70 -6.80
N SER A 37 -16.23 6.80 -5.89
CA SER A 37 -15.99 5.39 -6.20
C SER A 37 -17.25 4.72 -6.74
N LYS A 38 -18.42 4.94 -6.11
CA LYS A 38 -19.73 4.45 -6.57
C LYS A 38 -20.04 4.88 -8.01
N GLN A 39 -19.89 6.16 -8.32
CA GLN A 39 -20.16 6.68 -9.68
C GLN A 39 -19.24 6.07 -10.73
N ARG A 40 -18.01 5.73 -10.35
CA ARG A 40 -16.99 5.21 -11.27
C ARG A 40 -17.18 3.74 -11.59
N GLU A 41 -17.66 2.96 -10.63
CA GLU A 41 -17.83 1.51 -10.77
C GLU A 41 -19.24 1.10 -11.22
N ASN A 42 -20.20 2.04 -11.27
CA ASN A 42 -21.62 1.79 -11.60
C ASN A 42 -22.24 0.64 -10.78
N GLN A 43 -21.69 0.39 -9.59
CA GLN A 43 -22.14 -0.64 -8.66
C GLN A 43 -23.10 -0.03 -7.63
N GLN A 44 -24.04 -0.84 -7.15
CA GLN A 44 -24.85 -0.45 -5.99
C GLN A 44 -23.91 -0.37 -4.77
N SER A 45 -23.82 0.79 -4.14
CA SER A 45 -23.00 1.00 -2.93
C SER A 45 -23.90 0.97 -1.70
N PHE A 46 -23.46 0.20 -0.71
CA PHE A 46 -23.99 0.12 0.65
C PHE A 46 -24.31 1.49 1.29
N ALA A 47 -23.42 2.48 1.12
CA ALA A 47 -23.55 3.81 1.71
C ALA A 47 -22.95 4.88 0.80
N GLY A 48 -23.48 6.10 0.89
CA GLY A 48 -22.99 7.28 0.19
C GLY A 48 -22.59 8.41 1.15
N LEU A 49 -22.23 9.57 0.60
CA LEU A 49 -21.85 10.80 1.32
C LEU A 49 -22.70 11.08 2.56
N ARG A 50 -24.03 11.10 2.40
CA ARG A 50 -24.97 11.43 3.48
C ARG A 50 -24.92 10.40 4.60
N SER A 51 -24.85 9.12 4.26
CA SER A 51 -24.80 8.03 5.24
C SER A 51 -23.53 8.12 6.08
N PHE A 52 -22.36 8.37 5.48
CA PHE A 52 -21.10 8.50 6.21
C PHE A 52 -21.06 9.74 7.11
N ALA A 53 -21.59 10.88 6.64
CA ALA A 53 -21.73 12.08 7.45
C ALA A 53 -22.64 11.86 8.67
N ILE A 54 -23.79 11.22 8.47
CA ILE A 54 -24.72 10.88 9.55
C ILE A 54 -24.08 9.90 10.53
N CYS A 55 -23.34 8.90 10.03
CA CYS A 55 -22.67 7.90 10.86
C CYS A 55 -21.60 8.53 11.77
N ALA A 56 -20.77 9.43 11.23
CA ALA A 56 -19.76 10.14 12.02
C ALA A 56 -20.40 11.03 13.11
N LEU A 57 -21.48 11.74 12.77
CA LEU A 57 -22.25 12.52 13.74
C LEU A 57 -22.87 11.64 14.82
N LEU A 58 -23.44 10.50 14.44
CA LEU A 58 -24.02 9.55 15.39
C LEU A 58 -22.95 9.06 16.37
N GLY A 59 -21.74 8.78 15.90
CA GLY A 59 -20.59 8.42 16.73
C GLY A 59 -20.22 9.49 17.75
N ALA A 60 -20.11 10.74 17.30
CA ALA A 60 -19.83 11.86 18.19
C ALA A 60 -20.93 12.01 19.26
N ILE A 61 -22.21 11.96 18.86
CA ILE A 61 -23.36 12.17 19.74
C ILE A 61 -23.50 11.03 20.75
N CYS A 62 -23.42 9.77 20.32
CA CYS A 62 -23.59 8.61 21.20
C CYS A 62 -22.51 8.57 22.29
N PHE A 63 -21.25 8.89 21.95
CA PHE A 63 -20.17 8.96 22.94
C PHE A 63 -20.24 10.22 23.82
N LEU A 64 -20.87 11.30 23.35
CA LEU A 64 -21.14 12.49 24.17
C LEU A 64 -22.10 12.19 25.33
N PHE A 65 -23.10 11.33 25.11
CA PHE A 65 -24.02 10.88 26.17
C PHE A 65 -23.40 9.83 27.09
N GLY A 66 -22.28 9.22 26.72
CA GLY A 66 -21.51 8.31 27.54
C GLY A 66 -20.99 7.08 26.80
N VAL A 67 -19.91 6.49 27.31
CA VAL A 67 -19.23 5.34 26.69
C VAL A 67 -20.15 4.13 26.53
N ASN A 68 -21.02 3.87 27.51
CA ASN A 68 -21.98 2.75 27.45
C ASN A 68 -22.96 2.91 26.28
N ILE A 69 -23.46 4.13 26.04
CA ILE A 69 -24.36 4.44 24.92
C ILE A 69 -23.60 4.38 23.59
N GLY A 70 -22.36 4.86 23.57
CA GLY A 70 -21.43 4.74 22.45
C GLY A 70 -21.21 3.29 22.00
N ILE A 71 -21.01 2.37 22.94
CA ILE A 71 -20.82 0.93 22.66
C ILE A 71 -22.11 0.30 22.12
N VAL A 72 -23.27 0.61 22.71
CA VAL A 72 -24.56 0.12 22.20
C VAL A 72 -24.82 0.62 20.78
N GLY A 73 -24.52 1.88 20.48
CA GLY A 73 -24.58 2.44 19.13
C GLY A 73 -23.65 1.72 18.14
N ALA A 74 -22.45 1.33 18.58
CA ALA A 74 -21.52 0.55 17.76
C ALA A 74 -22.09 -0.83 17.39
N PHE A 75 -22.74 -1.52 18.34
CA PHE A 75 -23.41 -2.79 18.07
C PHE A 75 -24.57 -2.64 17.09
N ILE A 76 -25.36 -1.56 17.20
CA ILE A 76 -26.46 -1.29 16.27
C ILE A 76 -25.93 -1.07 14.85
N ILE A 77 -24.88 -0.25 14.69
CA ILE A 77 -24.27 0.01 13.37
C ILE A 77 -23.63 -1.26 12.81
N GLY A 78 -22.92 -2.03 13.64
CA GLY A 78 -22.38 -3.33 13.26
C GLY A 78 -23.48 -4.29 12.79
N GLY A 79 -24.62 -4.31 13.49
CA GLY A 79 -25.80 -5.10 13.10
C GLY A 79 -26.40 -4.67 11.76
N ILE A 80 -26.53 -3.36 11.50
CA ILE A 80 -27.00 -2.82 10.21
C ILE A 80 -26.04 -3.25 9.09
N VAL A 81 -24.73 -3.17 9.34
CA VAL A 81 -23.70 -3.59 8.40
C VAL A 81 -23.81 -5.08 8.07
N ILE A 82 -23.89 -5.95 9.08
CA ILE A 82 -24.04 -7.40 8.89
C ILE A 82 -25.35 -7.74 8.16
N PHE A 83 -26.46 -7.06 8.48
CA PHE A 83 -27.74 -7.29 7.81
C PHE A 83 -27.66 -6.92 6.32
N SER A 84 -27.06 -5.78 6.01
CA SER A 84 -26.92 -5.34 4.63
C SER A 84 -25.88 -6.16 3.87
N MET A 85 -24.85 -6.73 4.51
CA MET A 85 -24.00 -7.78 3.90
C MET A 85 -24.84 -8.96 3.44
N LYS A 86 -25.71 -9.47 4.32
CA LYS A 86 -26.52 -10.65 4.06
C LYS A 86 -27.58 -10.43 2.97
N SER A 87 -28.03 -9.18 2.80
CA SER A 87 -29.04 -8.81 1.82
C SER A 87 -28.47 -8.46 0.44
N GLN A 88 -27.14 -8.45 0.27
CA GLN A 88 -26.47 -8.18 -1.01
C GLN A 88 -26.09 -9.51 -1.69
N THR A 89 -26.59 -9.72 -2.91
CA THR A 89 -26.38 -10.93 -3.73
C THR A 89 -25.14 -10.88 -4.63
N GLU A 90 -24.46 -9.74 -4.71
CA GLU A 90 -23.21 -9.56 -5.45
C GLU A 90 -22.12 -9.06 -4.50
N ASP A 91 -20.86 -9.42 -4.76
CA ASP A 91 -19.65 -9.07 -3.99
C ASP A 91 -19.38 -7.55 -3.93
N VAL A 92 -20.29 -6.80 -3.32
CA VAL A 92 -20.10 -5.39 -3.01
C VAL A 92 -19.09 -5.31 -1.87
N GLY A 93 -17.96 -4.66 -2.15
CA GLY A 93 -16.76 -4.78 -1.33
C GLY A 93 -16.95 -4.55 0.18
N SER A 94 -16.67 -5.58 0.96
CA SER A 94 -16.61 -5.63 2.44
C SER A 94 -15.83 -4.48 3.10
N THR A 95 -14.92 -3.86 2.35
CA THR A 95 -14.15 -2.69 2.81
C THR A 95 -15.01 -1.46 3.08
N THR A 96 -16.14 -1.29 2.40
CA THR A 96 -17.02 -0.11 2.56
C THR A 96 -17.83 -0.18 3.84
N GLU A 97 -18.31 -1.37 4.13
CA GLU A 97 -18.99 -1.71 5.38
C GLU A 97 -18.06 -1.51 6.57
N LEU A 98 -16.84 -2.01 6.47
CA LEU A 98 -15.82 -1.81 7.50
C LEU A 98 -15.43 -0.32 7.64
N ALA A 99 -15.31 0.41 6.53
CA ALA A 99 -15.09 1.86 6.56
C ALA A 99 -16.26 2.62 7.22
N PHE A 100 -17.49 2.15 7.03
CA PHE A 100 -18.68 2.73 7.65
C PHE A 100 -18.64 2.58 9.17
N VAL A 101 -18.27 1.40 9.67
CA VAL A 101 -18.04 1.15 11.10
C VAL A 101 -16.88 2.01 11.63
N MET A 102 -15.77 2.10 10.89
CA MET A 102 -14.63 2.94 11.29
C MET A 102 -15.00 4.42 11.37
N THR A 103 -15.86 4.90 10.47
CA THR A 103 -16.32 6.29 10.45
C THR A 103 -17.10 6.66 11.71
N TYR A 104 -17.89 5.73 12.27
CA TYR A 104 -18.54 5.91 13.57
C TYR A 104 -17.52 6.16 14.69
N PHE A 105 -16.48 5.34 14.77
CA PHE A 105 -15.44 5.48 15.79
C PHE A 105 -14.57 6.73 15.58
N ILE A 106 -14.32 7.13 14.33
CA ILE A 106 -13.63 8.38 14.00
C ILE A 106 -14.44 9.59 14.50
N GLY A 107 -15.77 9.56 14.30
CA GLY A 107 -16.66 10.59 14.84
C GLY A 107 -16.64 10.66 16.37
N ALA A 108 -16.61 9.51 17.05
CA ALA A 108 -16.44 9.45 18.49
C ALA A 108 -15.07 10.00 18.94
N MET A 109 -14.01 9.73 18.18
CA MET A 109 -12.65 10.19 18.49
C MET A 109 -12.49 11.71 18.47
N CYS A 110 -13.35 12.44 17.76
CA CYS A 110 -13.37 13.90 17.79
C CYS A 110 -13.59 14.47 19.20
N LEU A 111 -14.21 13.73 20.13
CA LEU A 111 -14.42 14.19 21.50
C LEU A 111 -13.12 14.22 22.33
N TRP A 112 -12.19 13.30 22.06
CA TRP A 112 -10.93 13.22 22.79
C TRP A 112 -9.80 13.99 22.12
N ASN A 113 -9.69 13.88 20.78
CA ASN A 113 -8.61 14.51 20.04
C ASN A 113 -9.00 14.77 18.57
N THR A 114 -9.43 16.00 18.30
CA THR A 114 -9.87 16.45 16.96
C THR A 114 -8.78 16.28 15.88
N PRO A 115 -7.50 16.71 16.11
CA PRO A 115 -6.44 16.48 15.12
C PRO A 115 -6.20 15.00 14.78
N LEU A 116 -6.22 14.11 15.78
CA LEU A 116 -6.03 12.67 15.57
C LEU A 116 -7.16 12.08 14.73
N ALA A 117 -8.41 12.42 15.04
CA ALA A 117 -9.58 11.97 14.30
C ALA A 117 -9.53 12.41 12.83
N ALA A 118 -9.16 13.67 12.57
CA ALA A 118 -8.98 14.18 11.22
C ALA A 118 -7.87 13.43 10.46
N GLY A 119 -6.73 13.16 11.12
CA GLY A 119 -5.64 12.37 10.54
C GLY A 119 -6.07 10.95 10.17
N LEU A 120 -6.83 10.28 11.05
CA LEU A 120 -7.37 8.95 10.79
C LEU A 120 -8.40 8.96 9.66
N ALA A 121 -9.25 9.99 9.58
CA ALA A 121 -10.21 10.14 8.48
C ALA A 121 -9.51 10.28 7.12
N VAL A 122 -8.46 11.11 7.06
CA VAL A 122 -7.65 11.28 5.85
C VAL A 122 -6.92 9.99 5.50
N LEU A 123 -6.30 9.32 6.47
CA LEU A 123 -5.59 8.07 6.26
C LEU A 123 -6.51 6.95 5.76
N LEU A 124 -7.69 6.81 6.38
CA LEU A 124 -8.72 5.87 5.93
C LEU A 124 -9.16 6.17 4.49
N THR A 125 -9.33 7.45 4.15
CA THR A 125 -9.72 7.88 2.80
C THR A 125 -8.63 7.61 1.78
N ILE A 126 -7.36 7.80 2.13
CA ILE A 126 -6.22 7.43 1.28
C ILE A 126 -6.20 5.91 1.04
N ILE A 127 -6.42 5.10 2.08
CA ILE A 127 -6.49 3.63 1.94
C ILE A 127 -7.62 3.22 0.99
N LEU A 128 -8.82 3.79 1.16
CA LEU A 128 -9.96 3.53 0.29
C LEU A 128 -9.69 3.95 -1.16
N MET A 129 -9.10 5.13 -1.35
CA MET A 129 -8.69 5.64 -2.65
C MET A 129 -7.65 4.73 -3.32
N THR A 130 -6.77 4.09 -2.54
CA THR A 130 -5.71 3.17 -3.02
C THR A 130 -6.24 1.79 -3.38
N LYS A 131 -7.43 1.39 -2.92
CA LYS A 131 -8.08 0.12 -3.31
C LYS A 131 -8.31 0.04 -4.82
N HIS A 132 -8.57 1.19 -5.46
CA HIS A 132 -8.94 1.28 -6.87
C HIS A 132 -7.82 0.84 -7.85
N PRO A 133 -6.54 1.23 -7.70
CA PRO A 133 -5.47 0.69 -8.52
C PRO A 133 -5.23 -0.80 -8.25
N MET A 134 -5.36 -1.30 -7.00
CA MET A 134 -4.97 -2.68 -6.68
C MET A 134 -5.77 -3.74 -7.43
N HIS A 135 -7.08 -3.58 -7.65
CA HIS A 135 -7.87 -4.62 -8.31
C HIS A 135 -7.63 -4.65 -9.84
N SER A 136 -7.47 -3.48 -10.46
CA SER A 136 -7.13 -3.36 -11.90
C SER A 136 -5.66 -3.71 -12.18
N ILE A 137 -4.76 -3.42 -11.25
CA ILE A 137 -3.33 -3.73 -11.35
C ILE A 137 -3.08 -5.21 -11.04
N ALA A 138 -3.70 -5.80 -10.01
CA ALA A 138 -3.54 -7.22 -9.74
C ALA A 138 -4.04 -8.10 -10.90
N GLY A 139 -5.14 -7.71 -11.56
CA GLY A 139 -5.72 -8.48 -12.67
C GLY A 139 -5.09 -8.23 -14.05
N LYS A 140 -4.49 -7.05 -14.31
CA LYS A 140 -3.94 -6.69 -15.65
C LYS A 140 -2.47 -6.32 -15.66
N TRP A 141 -1.89 -5.94 -14.52
CA TRP A 141 -0.50 -5.49 -14.41
C TRP A 141 0.44 -6.51 -13.79
N ILE A 142 -0.04 -7.48 -13.00
CA ILE A 142 0.80 -8.50 -12.39
C ILE A 142 0.49 -9.83 -13.06
N THR A 143 1.47 -10.37 -13.78
CA THR A 143 1.40 -11.72 -14.36
C THR A 143 1.41 -12.73 -13.21
N GLU A 144 0.74 -13.88 -13.35
CA GLU A 144 0.78 -14.95 -12.33
C GLU A 144 2.22 -15.34 -11.93
N ALA A 145 3.14 -15.31 -12.89
CA ALA A 145 4.57 -15.52 -12.64
C ALA A 145 5.18 -14.44 -11.71
N GLU A 146 4.92 -13.16 -11.98
CA GLU A 146 5.44 -12.04 -11.17
C GLU A 146 4.86 -12.07 -9.75
N PHE A 147 3.58 -12.46 -9.60
CA PHE A 147 2.95 -12.61 -8.29
C PHE A 147 3.59 -13.73 -7.48
N LYS A 148 3.82 -14.89 -8.11
CA LYS A 148 4.48 -16.03 -7.48
C LYS A 148 5.90 -15.67 -7.05
N ASP A 149 6.67 -15.00 -7.91
CA ASP A 149 8.03 -14.56 -7.61
C ASP A 149 8.06 -13.54 -6.47
N GLY A 150 7.08 -12.61 -6.44
CA GLY A 150 6.89 -11.67 -5.34
C GLY A 150 6.55 -12.37 -4.01
N ILE A 151 5.67 -13.38 -4.02
CA ILE A 151 5.37 -14.20 -2.84
C ILE A 151 6.61 -14.95 -2.36
N PHE A 152 7.39 -15.55 -3.26
CA PHE A 152 8.63 -16.25 -2.89
C PHE A 152 9.63 -15.30 -2.24
N LEU A 153 9.78 -14.09 -2.80
CA LEU A 153 10.62 -13.04 -2.22
C LEU A 153 10.11 -12.62 -0.84
N LEU A 154 8.79 -12.43 -0.68
CA LEU A 154 8.18 -12.10 0.61
C LEU A 154 8.39 -13.22 1.64
N ALA A 155 8.20 -14.47 1.24
CA ALA A 155 8.45 -15.64 2.08
C ALA A 155 9.93 -15.73 2.49
N LEU A 156 10.85 -15.39 1.57
CA LEU A 156 12.28 -15.34 1.88
C LEU A 156 12.59 -14.25 2.93
N ILE A 157 12.01 -13.07 2.79
CA ILE A 157 12.19 -11.94 3.73
C ILE A 157 11.55 -12.22 5.09
N LEU A 158 10.25 -12.60 5.12
CA LEU A 158 9.46 -12.68 6.34
C LEU A 158 9.56 -14.02 7.07
N ILE A 159 9.91 -15.10 6.37
CA ILE A 159 9.93 -16.45 6.95
C ILE A 159 11.36 -16.97 6.98
N ALA A 160 12.03 -17.06 5.82
CA ALA A 160 13.34 -17.71 5.75
C ALA A 160 14.42 -16.93 6.52
N LEU A 161 14.50 -15.61 6.33
CA LEU A 161 15.51 -14.77 6.99
C LEU A 161 15.43 -14.83 8.53
N PRO A 162 14.26 -14.66 9.19
CA PRO A 162 14.18 -14.75 10.66
C PRO A 162 14.31 -16.17 11.19
N LEU A 163 13.91 -17.21 10.43
CA LEU A 163 14.11 -18.60 10.87
C LEU A 163 15.55 -19.08 10.72
N THR A 164 16.39 -18.45 9.88
CA THR A 164 17.76 -18.94 9.71
C THR A 164 18.64 -18.65 10.92
N PRO A 165 19.22 -19.69 11.55
CA PRO A 165 20.15 -19.51 12.64
C PRO A 165 21.44 -18.84 12.16
N ASN A 166 21.90 -17.83 12.90
CA ASN A 166 23.14 -17.07 12.68
C ASN A 166 24.40 -17.87 13.06
N THR A 167 24.42 -19.18 12.80
CA THR A 167 25.55 -20.04 13.16
C THR A 167 26.30 -20.47 11.90
N PRO A 168 27.62 -20.21 11.81
CA PRO A 168 28.44 -20.69 10.69
C PRO A 168 28.43 -22.21 10.71
N LEU A 169 27.76 -22.83 9.73
CA LEU A 169 27.65 -24.29 9.70
C LEU A 169 29.03 -24.91 9.43
N TRP A 170 29.80 -24.34 8.49
CA TRP A 170 31.15 -24.80 8.10
C TRP A 170 32.15 -23.63 8.01
N GLY A 171 32.65 -23.17 9.16
CA GLY A 171 33.68 -22.12 9.27
C GLY A 171 33.18 -20.69 8.98
N ALA A 172 34.04 -19.69 9.22
CA ALA A 172 33.69 -18.27 9.10
C ALA A 172 33.29 -17.80 7.67
N VAL A 173 33.46 -18.66 6.66
CA VAL A 173 33.25 -18.32 5.25
C VAL A 173 31.84 -18.67 4.76
N LEU A 174 31.13 -19.60 5.42
CA LEU A 174 29.82 -20.09 4.96
C LEU A 174 28.73 -19.94 6.04
N ASN A 175 28.25 -18.71 6.23
CA ASN A 175 27.11 -18.42 7.08
C ASN A 175 25.81 -18.39 6.24
N PRO A 176 24.87 -19.32 6.44
CA PRO A 176 23.62 -19.40 5.67
C PRO A 176 22.77 -18.13 5.77
N TYR A 177 22.85 -17.40 6.90
CA TYR A 177 22.17 -16.12 7.07
C TYR A 177 22.72 -15.04 6.12
N ILE A 178 24.05 -14.98 5.93
CA ILE A 178 24.67 -14.00 5.03
C ILE A 178 24.30 -14.31 3.57
N ILE A 179 24.27 -15.59 3.21
CA ILE A 179 23.88 -16.05 1.87
C ILE A 179 22.42 -15.69 1.60
N LEU A 180 21.50 -16.01 2.53
CA LEU A 180 20.08 -15.65 2.36
C LEU A 180 19.87 -14.15 2.33
N LYS A 181 20.58 -13.37 3.16
CA LYS A 181 20.52 -11.91 3.13
C LYS A 181 20.96 -11.37 1.76
N LEU A 182 22.05 -11.89 1.20
CA LEU A 182 22.53 -11.52 -0.13
C LEU A 182 21.53 -11.88 -1.22
N VAL A 183 21.04 -13.12 -1.25
CA VAL A 183 20.04 -13.59 -2.23
C VAL A 183 18.77 -12.75 -2.15
N THR A 184 18.28 -12.48 -0.94
CA THR A 184 17.10 -11.64 -0.70
C THR A 184 17.30 -10.23 -1.22
N LEU A 185 18.46 -9.62 -0.95
CA LEU A 185 18.78 -8.28 -1.41
C LEU A 185 18.88 -8.21 -2.95
N ILE A 186 19.52 -9.20 -3.56
CA ILE A 186 19.62 -9.32 -5.02
C ILE A 186 18.23 -9.42 -5.64
N LEU A 187 17.38 -10.32 -5.13
CA LEU A 187 16.01 -10.51 -5.62
C LEU A 187 15.16 -9.25 -5.43
N ALA A 188 15.30 -8.56 -4.30
CA ALA A 188 14.61 -7.29 -4.04
C ALA A 188 15.00 -6.20 -5.03
N VAL A 189 16.30 -6.03 -5.29
CA VAL A 189 16.79 -5.03 -6.26
C VAL A 189 16.33 -5.40 -7.68
N GLN A 190 16.37 -6.67 -8.06
CA GLN A 190 15.87 -7.13 -9.37
C GLN A 190 14.37 -6.90 -9.54
N ALA A 191 13.56 -7.22 -8.52
CA ALA A 191 12.12 -6.97 -8.53
C ALA A 191 11.81 -5.47 -8.68
N LEU A 192 12.53 -4.62 -7.94
CA LEU A 192 12.36 -3.17 -8.02
C LEU A 192 12.75 -2.62 -9.40
N ALA A 193 13.84 -3.15 -9.98
CA ALA A 193 14.27 -2.79 -11.32
C ALA A 193 13.29 -3.24 -12.41
N HIS A 194 12.68 -4.42 -12.26
CA HIS A 194 11.63 -4.90 -13.16
C HIS A 194 10.41 -3.97 -13.15
N ILE A 195 9.98 -3.54 -11.96
CA ILE A 195 8.89 -2.57 -11.77
C ILE A 195 9.27 -1.22 -12.41
N ALA A 196 10.48 -0.72 -12.15
CA ALA A 196 10.98 0.53 -12.72
C ALA A 196 11.03 0.49 -14.24
N LYS A 197 11.52 -0.60 -14.84
CA LYS A 197 11.53 -0.82 -16.30
C LYS A 197 10.13 -0.67 -16.90
N ARG A 198 9.14 -1.27 -16.23
CA ARG A 198 7.76 -1.30 -16.69
C ARG A 198 7.07 0.07 -16.58
N LEU A 199 7.38 0.84 -15.54
CA LEU A 199 6.92 2.23 -15.37
C LEU A 199 7.54 3.20 -16.38
N LEU A 200 8.77 2.94 -16.81
CA LEU A 200 9.54 3.80 -17.73
C LEU A 200 9.27 3.53 -19.21
N ASN A 201 8.26 2.72 -19.55
CA ASN A 201 7.89 2.40 -20.93
C ASN A 201 7.17 3.55 -21.65
N THR A 202 7.80 4.73 -21.66
CA THR A 202 7.46 5.83 -22.56
C THR A 202 8.28 5.63 -23.83
N LYS A 203 7.59 5.65 -24.97
CA LYS A 203 8.02 5.24 -26.33
C LYS A 203 9.38 5.78 -26.86
N ASN A 204 10.10 6.64 -26.13
CA ASN A 204 11.34 7.29 -26.58
C ASN A 204 12.58 7.01 -25.69
N ALA A 205 12.53 6.11 -24.71
CA ALA A 205 13.62 5.92 -23.75
C ALA A 205 14.39 4.59 -23.90
N MET A 206 14.91 4.31 -25.11
CA MET A 206 15.65 3.07 -25.40
C MET A 206 16.85 2.83 -24.47
N ILE A 207 17.56 3.89 -24.09
CA ILE A 207 18.70 3.80 -23.16
C ILE A 207 18.21 3.45 -21.74
N LEU A 208 17.11 4.05 -21.31
CA LEU A 208 16.58 3.88 -19.96
C LEU A 208 15.96 2.49 -19.77
N SER A 209 15.31 1.95 -20.81
CA SER A 209 14.80 0.59 -20.81
C SER A 209 15.92 -0.44 -20.80
N ALA A 210 17.06 -0.17 -21.46
CA ALA A 210 18.24 -1.03 -21.43
C ALA A 210 18.96 -1.00 -20.07
N ILE A 211 19.06 0.17 -19.42
CA ILE A 211 19.56 0.26 -18.03
C ILE A 211 18.68 -0.57 -17.10
N ALA A 212 17.35 -0.35 -17.15
CA ALA A 212 16.42 -1.05 -16.27
C ALA A 212 16.36 -2.56 -16.56
N SER A 213 16.56 -2.98 -17.83
CA SER A 213 16.70 -4.38 -18.21
C SER A 213 18.04 -4.98 -17.76
N GLY A 214 19.11 -4.19 -17.73
CA GLY A 214 20.44 -4.59 -17.27
C GLY A 214 20.48 -4.95 -15.79
N PHE A 215 19.70 -4.27 -14.96
CA PHE A 215 19.50 -4.62 -13.54
C PHE A 215 18.82 -5.99 -13.33
N VAL A 216 18.12 -6.51 -14.34
CA VAL A 216 17.52 -7.85 -14.30
C VAL A 216 18.51 -8.87 -14.86
N SER A 217 19.01 -8.65 -16.07
CA SER A 217 20.06 -9.46 -16.68
C SER A 217 20.74 -8.73 -17.84
N SER A 218 22.03 -8.41 -17.67
CA SER A 218 22.80 -7.76 -18.73
C SER A 218 22.98 -8.67 -19.95
N THR A 219 23.22 -9.96 -19.76
CA THR A 219 23.37 -10.93 -20.86
C THR A 219 22.10 -11.04 -21.71
N ALA A 220 20.93 -11.12 -21.07
CA ALA A 220 19.66 -11.17 -21.80
C ALA A 220 19.37 -9.85 -22.54
N THR A 221 19.73 -8.72 -21.94
CA THR A 221 19.55 -7.38 -22.55
C THR A 221 20.43 -7.21 -23.79
N VAL A 222 21.72 -7.58 -23.70
CA VAL A 222 22.66 -7.56 -24.83
C VAL A 222 22.21 -8.52 -25.93
N ALA A 223 21.77 -9.74 -25.58
CA ALA A 223 21.27 -10.72 -26.54
C ALA A 223 20.02 -10.21 -27.28
N SER A 224 19.05 -9.62 -26.56
CA SER A 224 17.82 -9.08 -27.15
C SER A 224 18.10 -7.91 -28.10
N LEU A 225 18.93 -6.95 -27.68
CA LEU A 225 19.35 -5.82 -28.52
C LEU A 225 20.12 -6.30 -29.76
N GLY A 226 20.93 -7.35 -29.62
CA GLY A 226 21.64 -7.98 -30.74
C GLY A 226 20.69 -8.68 -31.73
N MET A 227 19.64 -9.33 -31.25
CA MET A 227 18.62 -9.94 -32.11
C MET A 227 17.82 -8.88 -32.89
N GLU A 228 17.49 -7.74 -32.29
CA GLU A 228 16.79 -6.65 -32.98
C GLU A 228 17.61 -6.04 -34.13
N VAL A 229 18.93 -5.88 -33.92
CA VAL A 229 19.85 -5.43 -34.98
C VAL A 229 19.96 -6.49 -36.08
N ARG A 230 20.08 -7.77 -35.71
CA ARG A 230 20.14 -8.88 -36.67
C ARG A 230 18.87 -9.00 -37.51
N ALA A 231 17.71 -8.67 -36.94
CA ALA A 231 16.42 -8.67 -37.63
C ALA A 231 16.20 -7.43 -38.52
N GLY A 232 17.16 -6.49 -38.59
CA GLY A 232 17.05 -5.26 -39.37
C GLY A 232 16.06 -4.24 -38.81
N ARG A 233 15.59 -4.43 -37.58
CA ARG A 233 14.58 -3.57 -36.92
C ARG A 233 15.19 -2.42 -36.14
N ALA A 234 16.51 -2.42 -35.95
CA ALA A 234 17.24 -1.41 -35.18
C ALA A 234 18.63 -1.12 -35.76
N LEU A 235 19.13 0.09 -35.50
CA LEU A 235 20.46 0.52 -35.91
C LEU A 235 21.52 0.01 -34.91
N ALA A 236 22.65 -0.47 -35.43
CA ALA A 236 23.70 -1.07 -34.60
C ALA A 236 24.33 -0.12 -33.56
N LYS A 237 24.54 1.16 -33.92
CA LYS A 237 25.18 2.16 -33.03
C LYS A 237 24.36 2.48 -31.78
N PRO A 238 23.07 2.86 -31.86
CA PRO A 238 22.27 3.14 -30.66
C PRO A 238 22.03 1.90 -29.79
N ASN A 239 21.87 0.71 -30.38
CA ASN A 239 21.72 -0.55 -29.62
C ASN A 239 23.00 -0.93 -28.87
N ALA A 240 24.18 -0.69 -29.45
CA ALA A 240 25.46 -0.89 -28.76
C ALA A 240 25.60 0.06 -27.56
N GLY A 241 25.17 1.32 -27.69
CA GLY A 241 25.14 2.27 -26.57
C GLY A 241 24.19 1.83 -25.45
N ALA A 242 23.01 1.34 -25.81
CA ALA A 242 22.04 0.77 -24.87
C ALA A 242 22.59 -0.48 -24.16
N ALA A 243 23.32 -1.35 -24.88
CA ALA A 243 23.99 -2.52 -24.31
C ALA A 243 25.09 -2.14 -23.30
N LEU A 244 25.90 -1.13 -23.59
CA LEU A 244 26.92 -0.63 -22.64
C LEU A 244 26.29 -0.05 -21.37
N MET A 245 25.15 0.63 -21.52
CA MET A 245 24.38 1.17 -20.39
C MET A 245 23.80 0.07 -19.48
N SER A 246 23.47 -1.10 -20.04
CA SER A 246 23.12 -2.29 -19.26
C SER A 246 24.28 -2.80 -18.39
N CYS A 247 25.53 -2.67 -18.85
CA CYS A 247 26.70 -3.02 -18.03
C CYS A 247 26.91 -2.05 -16.85
N ILE A 248 26.63 -0.77 -17.06
CA ILE A 248 26.66 0.25 -15.98
C ILE A 248 25.59 -0.07 -14.93
N ALA A 249 24.40 -0.51 -15.36
CA ALA A 249 23.34 -0.95 -14.45
C ALA A 249 23.78 -2.11 -13.54
N THR A 250 24.44 -3.13 -14.09
CA THR A 250 24.98 -4.24 -13.28
C THR A 250 26.07 -3.80 -12.30
N LEU A 251 26.92 -2.84 -12.68
CA LEU A 251 27.92 -2.28 -11.76
C LEU A 251 27.26 -1.51 -10.61
N LEU A 252 26.24 -0.70 -10.90
CA LEU A 252 25.46 0.00 -9.88
C LEU A 252 24.71 -0.97 -8.95
N GLN A 253 24.11 -2.02 -9.51
CA GLN A 253 23.46 -3.07 -8.73
C GLN A 253 24.42 -3.72 -7.74
N LEU A 254 25.62 -4.07 -8.19
CA LEU A 254 26.66 -4.66 -7.35
C LEU A 254 27.08 -3.69 -6.24
N LEU A 255 27.23 -2.41 -6.55
CA LEU A 255 27.54 -1.36 -5.57
C LEU A 255 26.46 -1.26 -4.48
N ILE A 256 25.19 -1.25 -4.86
CA ILE A 256 24.05 -1.22 -3.90
C ILE A 256 24.07 -2.44 -2.98
N ILE A 257 24.32 -3.63 -3.54
CA ILE A 257 24.38 -4.89 -2.77
C ILE A 257 25.52 -4.84 -1.75
N VAL A 258 26.72 -4.42 -2.18
CA VAL A 258 27.89 -4.31 -1.30
C VAL A 258 27.66 -3.29 -0.18
N ALA A 259 27.09 -2.12 -0.50
CA ALA A 259 26.77 -1.10 0.48
C ALA A 259 25.74 -1.59 1.52
N GLY A 260 24.73 -2.36 1.10
CA GLY A 260 23.69 -2.89 1.98
C GLY A 260 24.15 -4.04 2.89
N VAL A 261 25.18 -4.78 2.51
CA VAL A 261 25.71 -5.90 3.31
C VAL A 261 26.81 -5.46 4.26
N SER A 262 27.69 -4.56 3.86
CA SER A 262 28.80 -4.11 4.69
C SER A 262 29.17 -2.66 4.42
N ILE A 263 28.55 -1.73 5.16
CA ILE A 263 28.98 -0.32 5.22
C ILE A 263 30.47 -0.18 5.64
N LEU A 264 31.04 -1.25 6.25
CA LEU A 264 32.44 -1.33 6.68
C LEU A 264 33.44 -1.45 5.52
N TRP A 265 33.08 -2.08 4.39
CA TRP A 265 33.99 -2.25 3.24
C TRP A 265 34.12 -0.97 2.40
N LEU A 266 33.12 -0.09 2.44
CA LEU A 266 33.13 1.20 1.73
C LEU A 266 33.98 2.27 2.44
N LYS A 267 34.50 1.96 3.63
CA LYS A 267 35.28 2.89 4.48
C LYS A 267 36.79 2.63 4.44
N THR A 268 37.25 1.71 3.58
CA THR A 268 38.68 1.40 3.36
C THR A 268 39.07 1.87 1.97
#